data_AF-A0A972IJ63-F1
#
_entry.id   AF-A0A972IJ63-F1
#
_cell.length_a   1.000
_cell.length_b   1.000
_cell.length_c   1.000
_cell.angle_alpha   90.00
_cell.angle_beta   90.00
_cell.angle_gamma   90.00
#
_symmetry.space_group_name_H-M   'P 1'
#
loop_
_entity.id
_entity.type
_entity.pdbx_description
1 polymer ?
#
loop_
_entity_poly.entity_id
_entity_poly.type
_entity_poly.pdbx_seq_one_letter_code
_entity_poly.pdbx_strand_id
1 'polypeptide(L)'
;PVCLSSSHIAFGSIRMEPVFMILGQSAAVAAGIALDAVLAVQDVPYPALRERLLERGQVLEWTGPRPARARSFAPFSLEGIVVDNPRAKLTGQWQSSSAKGPFVGSGYLHDGNQGQGEKSALFRAELPRDGKYAVRLAYAPGENRAANTRVIVRHAGGAAELRVDQRKTPPIDGLLIELGVFSFKKSLPAEVEVRNNGANGHVIADAIQWRPVEK
;
A
#
# COMPACT_ATOMS: atom_id res chain seq x y z
N PRO A 1 -0.34 19.09 27.26
CA PRO A 1 -0.67 19.17 25.81
C PRO A 1 -1.90 20.07 25.60
N VAL A 2 -1.76 21.13 24.80
CA VAL A 2 -2.88 21.99 24.39
C VAL A 2 -3.35 21.59 22.98
N CYS A 3 -4.66 21.57 22.75
CA CYS A 3 -5.21 21.30 21.41
C CYS A 3 -4.96 22.51 20.51
N LEU A 4 -4.28 22.30 19.38
CA LEU A 4 -4.02 23.33 18.37
C LEU A 4 -5.12 23.32 17.30
N SER A 5 -5.70 24.48 17.00
CA SER A 5 -6.56 24.70 15.82
C SER A 5 -5.79 25.50 14.78
N SER A 6 -5.50 24.90 13.62
CA SER A 6 -4.74 25.52 12.53
C SER A 6 -5.27 25.08 11.18
N SER A 7 -5.12 25.90 10.14
CA SER A 7 -5.37 25.47 8.76
C SER A 7 -4.38 24.38 8.34
N HIS A 8 -4.71 23.61 7.29
CA HIS A 8 -3.83 22.57 6.76
C HIS A 8 -2.44 23.12 6.35
N ILE A 9 -2.41 24.32 5.76
CA ILE A 9 -1.15 24.99 5.37
C ILE A 9 -0.33 25.40 6.59
N ALA A 10 -0.97 26.00 7.60
CA ALA A 10 -0.28 26.41 8.82
C ALA A 10 0.27 25.22 9.62
N PHE A 11 -0.44 24.09 9.62
CA PHE A 11 0.03 22.86 10.25
C PHE A 11 1.33 22.33 9.61
N GLY A 12 1.48 22.50 8.28
CA GLY A 12 2.71 22.16 7.56
C GLY A 12 3.93 22.92 8.10
N SER A 13 3.83 24.24 8.29
CA SER A 13 4.92 25.06 8.82
C SER A 13 5.34 24.64 10.23
N ILE A 14 4.38 24.41 11.13
CA ILE A 14 4.66 24.04 12.53
C ILE A 14 5.36 22.68 12.62
N ARG A 15 4.98 21.71 11.78
CA ARG A 15 5.64 20.39 11.76
C ARG A 15 7.10 20.47 11.28
N MET A 16 7.44 21.49 10.50
CA MET A 16 8.80 21.68 9.97
C MET A 16 9.69 22.49 10.91
N GLU A 17 9.14 23.19 11.90
CA GLU A 17 9.91 24.03 12.83
C GLU A 17 11.02 23.25 13.56
N PRO A 18 10.78 22.05 14.15
CA PRO A 18 11.86 21.28 14.76
C PRO A 18 12.93 20.85 13.75
N VAL A 19 12.53 20.56 12.50
CA VAL A 19 13.45 20.17 11.43
C VAL A 19 14.38 21.34 11.07
N PHE A 20 13.83 22.55 10.93
CA PHE A 20 14.62 23.74 10.64
C PHE A 20 15.52 24.16 11.82
N MET A 21 15.05 24.02 13.06
CA MET A 21 15.87 24.28 14.25
C MET A 21 17.07 23.33 14.32
N ILE A 22 16.86 22.03 14.14
CA ILE A 22 17.93 21.01 14.14
C ILE A 22 18.90 21.25 12.98
N LEU A 23 18.39 21.56 11.78
CA LEU A 23 19.21 21.88 10.62
C LEU A 23 20.06 23.14 10.88
N GLY A 24 19.47 24.19 11.45
CA GLY A 24 20.16 25.42 11.81
C GLY A 24 21.28 25.20 12.82
N GLN A 25 21.03 24.41 13.87
CA GLN A 25 22.05 24.00 14.83
C GLN A 25 23.18 23.23 14.14
N SER A 26 22.85 22.26 13.29
CA SER A 26 23.82 21.44 12.57
C SER A 26 24.71 22.29 11.66
N ALA A 27 24.11 23.22 10.91
CA ALA A 27 24.80 24.12 10.01
C ALA A 27 25.72 25.10 10.77
N ALA A 28 25.25 25.67 11.89
CA ALA A 28 26.05 26.57 12.71
C ALA A 28 27.26 25.87 13.34
N VAL A 29 27.11 24.63 13.81
CA VAL A 29 28.25 23.84 14.32
C VAL A 29 29.26 23.55 13.22
N ALA A 30 28.80 23.15 12.02
CA ALA A 30 29.69 22.90 10.89
C ALA A 30 30.45 24.19 10.47
N ALA A 31 29.75 25.33 10.40
CA ALA A 31 30.37 26.62 10.10
C ALA A 31 31.40 27.05 11.15
N GLY A 32 31.12 26.80 12.44
CA GLY A 32 32.07 27.06 13.52
C GLY A 32 33.36 26.26 13.37
N ILE A 33 33.25 24.95 13.10
CA ILE A 33 34.43 24.09 12.85
C ILE A 33 35.20 24.58 11.62
N ALA A 34 34.51 24.95 10.54
CA ALA A 34 35.14 25.45 9.32
C ALA A 34 35.92 26.74 9.56
N LEU A 35 35.37 27.68 10.35
CA LEU A 35 36.02 28.93 10.71
C LEU A 35 37.26 28.69 11.57
N ASP A 36 37.16 27.87 12.61
CA ASP A 36 38.26 27.59 13.55
C ASP A 36 39.43 26.87 12.85
N ALA A 37 39.12 25.96 11.93
CA ALA A 37 40.12 25.18 11.19
C ALA A 37 40.58 25.83 9.89
N VAL A 38 40.01 26.98 9.50
CA VAL A 38 40.26 27.66 8.22
C VAL A 38 40.06 26.71 7.02
N LEU A 39 38.93 26.02 7.01
CA LEU A 39 38.53 25.08 5.97
C LEU A 39 37.31 25.60 5.20
N ALA A 40 37.14 25.12 3.96
CA ALA A 40 35.86 25.28 3.29
C ALA A 40 34.80 24.44 4.02
N VAL A 41 33.55 24.90 4.04
CA VAL A 41 32.45 24.21 4.75
C VAL A 41 32.18 22.80 4.22
N GLN A 42 32.52 22.54 2.95
CA GLN A 42 32.41 21.23 2.30
C GLN A 42 33.48 20.24 2.80
N ASP A 43 34.59 20.75 3.35
CA ASP A 43 35.74 19.96 3.80
C ASP A 43 35.72 19.70 5.32
N VAL A 44 34.64 20.10 6.02
CA VAL A 44 34.49 19.85 7.45
C VAL A 44 34.45 18.34 7.72
N PRO A 45 35.38 17.80 8.53
CA PRO A 45 35.42 16.37 8.80
C PRO A 45 34.20 15.93 9.62
N TYR A 46 33.40 15.04 9.03
CA TYR A 46 32.19 14.51 9.68
C TYR A 46 32.43 13.92 11.09
N PRO A 47 33.55 13.22 11.40
CA PRO A 47 33.79 12.74 12.76
C PRO A 47 33.80 13.86 13.82
N ALA A 48 34.45 14.99 13.54
CA ALA A 48 34.50 16.13 14.45
C ALA A 48 33.12 16.81 14.59
N LEU A 49 32.40 16.93 13.48
CA LEU A 49 31.02 17.43 13.49
C LEU A 49 30.10 16.51 14.31
N ARG A 50 30.15 15.20 14.07
CA ARG A 50 29.34 14.18 14.77
C ARG A 50 29.54 14.26 16.27
N GLU A 51 30.79 14.34 16.74
CA GLU A 51 31.12 14.47 18.16
C GLU A 51 30.46 15.71 18.77
N ARG A 52 30.61 16.87 18.12
CA ARG A 52 30.07 18.13 18.63
C ARG A 52 28.54 18.20 18.61
N LEU A 53 27.88 17.53 17.66
CA LEU A 53 26.42 17.42 17.61
C LEU A 53 25.89 16.49 18.72
N LEU A 54 26.58 15.37 18.97
CA LEU A 54 26.22 14.44 20.05
C LEU A 54 26.40 15.06 21.43
N GLU A 55 27.48 15.80 21.65
CA GLU A 55 27.71 16.55 22.90
C GLU A 55 26.57 17.55 23.18
N ARG A 56 26.00 18.14 22.13
CA ARG A 56 24.85 19.05 22.22
C ARG A 56 23.50 18.32 22.27
N GLY A 57 23.49 17.01 22.42
CA GLY A 57 22.29 16.19 22.59
C GLY A 57 21.50 15.91 21.31
N GLN A 58 22.07 16.16 20.13
CA GLN A 58 21.38 15.88 18.88
C GLN A 58 21.30 14.38 18.62
N VAL A 59 20.12 13.88 18.26
CA VAL A 59 19.89 12.48 17.90
C VAL A 59 20.27 12.28 16.44
N LEU A 60 21.39 11.59 16.18
CA LEU A 60 21.89 11.31 14.83
C LEU A 60 21.47 9.94 14.28
N GLU A 61 21.05 9.03 15.16
CA GLU A 61 20.65 7.67 14.81
C GLU A 61 19.36 7.30 15.54
N TRP A 62 18.43 6.68 14.83
CA TRP A 62 17.22 6.14 15.41
C TRP A 62 17.48 4.79 16.09
N THR A 63 17.33 4.74 17.41
CA THR A 63 17.52 3.52 18.22
C THR A 63 16.20 2.84 18.63
N GLY A 64 15.06 3.42 18.25
CA GLY A 64 13.74 2.84 18.54
C GLY A 64 13.44 1.60 17.69
N PRO A 65 12.36 0.87 18.02
CA PRO A 65 11.94 -0.28 17.21
C PRO A 65 11.69 0.17 15.77
N ARG A 66 12.36 -0.49 14.81
CA ARG A 66 12.00 -0.32 13.40
C ARG A 66 10.62 -0.95 13.23
N PRO A 67 9.63 -0.23 12.68
CA PRO A 67 8.33 -0.84 12.40
C PRO A 67 8.57 -2.05 11.51
N ALA A 68 7.97 -3.19 11.89
CA ALA A 68 8.04 -4.39 11.08
C ALA A 68 7.54 -4.03 9.67
N ARG A 69 8.30 -4.43 8.64
CA ARG A 69 7.84 -4.25 7.26
C ARG A 69 6.50 -4.96 7.12
N ALA A 70 5.57 -4.31 6.42
CA ALA A 70 4.31 -4.94 6.04
C ALA A 70 4.62 -6.30 5.38
N ARG A 71 3.94 -7.35 5.85
CA ARG A 71 4.10 -8.70 5.30
C ARG A 71 3.73 -8.68 3.81
N SER A 72 4.60 -9.18 2.95
CA SER A 72 4.37 -9.29 1.51
C SER A 72 4.47 -10.75 1.09
N PHE A 73 3.62 -11.14 0.13
CA PHE A 73 3.62 -12.46 -0.50
C PHE A 73 4.08 -12.33 -1.95
N ALA A 74 5.04 -13.16 -2.36
CA ALA A 74 5.43 -13.20 -3.76
C ALA A 74 4.30 -13.85 -4.59
N PRO A 75 3.91 -13.31 -5.76
CA PRO A 75 2.82 -13.89 -6.56
C PRO A 75 2.98 -15.39 -6.85
N PHE A 76 4.22 -15.85 -7.10
CA PHE A 76 4.55 -17.25 -7.39
C PHE A 76 4.53 -18.18 -6.15
N SER A 77 4.48 -17.61 -4.94
CA SER A 77 4.38 -18.41 -3.70
C SER A 77 2.95 -18.85 -3.39
N LEU A 78 1.97 -18.27 -4.08
CA LEU A 78 0.56 -18.60 -3.96
C LEU A 78 0.18 -19.63 -5.04
N GLU A 79 -0.61 -20.64 -4.68
CA GLU A 79 -1.06 -21.67 -5.61
C GLU A 79 -1.95 -21.10 -6.75
N GLY A 80 -1.90 -21.74 -7.92
CA GLY A 80 -2.73 -21.36 -9.05
C GLY A 80 -2.20 -20.16 -9.83
N ILE A 81 -3.10 -19.42 -10.49
CA ILE A 81 -2.74 -18.24 -11.27
C ILE A 81 -3.03 -16.99 -10.44
N VAL A 82 -2.02 -16.15 -10.23
CA VAL A 82 -2.15 -14.88 -9.51
C VAL A 82 -1.83 -13.71 -10.41
N VAL A 83 -2.74 -12.73 -10.44
CA VAL A 83 -2.55 -11.45 -11.13
C VAL A 83 -2.54 -10.34 -10.09
N ASP A 84 -1.38 -9.71 -9.95
CA ASP A 84 -1.11 -8.63 -9.00
C ASP A 84 -1.50 -7.25 -9.57
N ASN A 85 -1.60 -6.24 -8.71
CA ASN A 85 -2.13 -4.92 -9.03
C ASN A 85 -1.43 -4.20 -10.19
N PRO A 86 -0.11 -4.33 -10.45
CA PRO A 86 0.54 -3.64 -11.57
C PRO A 86 0.08 -4.16 -12.94
N ARG A 87 -0.54 -5.35 -12.99
CA ARG A 87 -1.10 -5.95 -14.21
C ARG A 87 -2.60 -5.69 -14.38
N ALA A 88 -3.25 -5.01 -13.43
CA ALA A 88 -4.65 -4.65 -13.54
C ALA A 88 -4.84 -3.52 -14.56
N LYS A 89 -5.87 -3.63 -15.40
CA LYS A 89 -6.33 -2.52 -16.24
C LYS A 89 -7.19 -1.59 -15.38
N LEU A 90 -6.76 -0.34 -15.24
CA LEU A 90 -7.41 0.64 -14.37
C LEU A 90 -8.32 1.59 -15.16
N THR A 91 -9.47 1.90 -14.57
CA THR A 91 -10.34 3.01 -14.94
C THR A 91 -10.38 3.99 -13.77
N GLY A 92 -10.21 5.29 -14.07
CA GLY A 92 -10.12 6.34 -13.06
C GLY A 92 -8.78 6.36 -12.31
N GLN A 93 -8.63 7.34 -11.41
CA GLN A 93 -7.37 7.57 -10.67
C GLN A 93 -7.27 6.68 -9.42
N TRP A 94 -6.29 5.78 -9.42
CA TRP A 94 -5.93 4.93 -8.28
C TRP A 94 -4.56 5.34 -7.72
N GLN A 95 -4.41 5.20 -6.41
CA GLN A 95 -3.16 5.48 -5.71
C GLN A 95 -2.54 4.16 -5.25
N SER A 96 -1.21 4.05 -5.31
CA SER A 96 -0.48 2.89 -4.80
C SER A 96 -0.02 3.12 -3.37
N SER A 97 -0.05 2.08 -2.53
CA SER A 97 0.45 2.13 -1.15
C SER A 97 1.00 0.77 -0.71
N SER A 98 1.97 0.79 0.18
CA SER A 98 2.52 -0.39 0.87
C SER A 98 2.54 -0.21 2.39
N ALA A 99 1.78 0.78 2.89
CA ALA A 99 1.84 1.20 4.29
C ALA A 99 1.21 0.20 5.28
N LYS A 100 0.23 -0.62 4.83
CA LYS A 100 -0.42 -1.66 5.65
C LYS A 100 -0.42 -2.99 4.90
N GLY A 101 0.12 -4.04 5.52
CA GLY A 101 0.04 -5.40 4.99
C GLY A 101 -1.09 -6.22 5.63
N PRO A 102 -1.24 -7.48 5.21
CA PRO A 102 -0.48 -8.12 4.14
C PRO A 102 -0.92 -7.70 2.73
N PHE A 103 -0.05 -7.87 1.73
CA PHE A 103 -0.36 -7.69 0.31
C PHE A 103 0.48 -8.62 -0.59
N VAL A 104 0.12 -8.71 -1.88
CA VAL A 104 0.90 -9.41 -2.89
C VAL A 104 1.93 -8.44 -3.52
N GLY A 105 3.12 -8.94 -3.83
CA GLY A 105 4.14 -8.15 -4.52
C GLY A 105 4.58 -6.93 -3.71
N SER A 106 4.53 -5.75 -4.32
CA SER A 106 5.12 -4.52 -3.75
C SER A 106 4.13 -3.62 -2.99
N GLY A 107 2.83 -3.88 -3.05
CA GLY A 107 1.82 -3.03 -2.42
C GLY A 107 0.42 -3.33 -2.94
N TYR A 108 -0.48 -2.36 -2.82
CA TYR A 108 -1.85 -2.45 -3.28
C TYR A 108 -2.33 -1.09 -3.83
N LEU A 109 -3.44 -1.11 -4.56
CA LEU A 109 -4.13 0.09 -5.02
C LEU A 109 -5.24 0.50 -4.04
N HIS A 110 -5.49 1.80 -3.93
CA HIS A 110 -6.69 2.33 -3.30
C HIS A 110 -7.32 3.48 -4.09
N ASP A 111 -8.63 3.59 -3.98
CA ASP A 111 -9.41 4.60 -4.70
C ASP A 111 -9.33 5.99 -4.06
N GLY A 112 -8.68 6.09 -2.89
CA GLY A 112 -8.58 7.35 -2.12
C GLY A 112 -9.90 7.77 -1.48
N ASN A 113 -10.93 6.90 -1.50
CA ASN A 113 -12.30 7.20 -1.09
C ASN A 113 -12.88 8.43 -1.81
N GLN A 114 -12.64 8.53 -3.12
CA GLN A 114 -13.09 9.63 -3.97
C GLN A 114 -13.59 9.09 -5.31
N GLY A 115 -14.51 9.81 -5.95
CA GLY A 115 -15.05 9.45 -7.27
C GLY A 115 -15.80 8.12 -7.23
N GLN A 116 -16.70 7.95 -6.25
CA GLN A 116 -17.48 6.72 -6.09
C GLN A 116 -18.27 6.41 -7.37
N GLY A 117 -17.95 5.28 -7.98
CA GLY A 117 -18.59 4.78 -9.19
C GLY A 117 -17.84 5.05 -10.48
N GLU A 118 -16.79 5.86 -10.44
CA GLU A 118 -15.96 6.22 -11.58
C GLU A 118 -14.72 5.32 -11.71
N LYS A 119 -14.42 4.50 -10.71
CA LYS A 119 -13.15 3.76 -10.63
C LYS A 119 -13.37 2.25 -10.67
N SER A 120 -12.53 1.59 -11.47
CA SER A 120 -12.44 0.13 -11.49
C SER A 120 -11.02 -0.36 -11.72
N ALA A 121 -10.74 -1.55 -11.19
CA ALA A 121 -9.51 -2.31 -11.44
C ALA A 121 -9.90 -3.69 -12.00
N LEU A 122 -9.60 -3.92 -13.27
CA LEU A 122 -9.90 -5.16 -13.98
C LEU A 122 -8.65 -6.05 -14.03
N PHE A 123 -8.75 -7.22 -13.41
CA PHE A 123 -7.75 -8.26 -13.42
C PHE A 123 -8.14 -9.31 -14.45
N ARG A 124 -7.21 -9.69 -15.31
CA ARG A 124 -7.43 -10.65 -16.39
C ARG A 124 -6.34 -11.71 -16.43
N ALA A 125 -6.74 -12.97 -16.58
CA ALA A 125 -5.84 -14.11 -16.71
C ALA A 125 -6.28 -15.05 -17.82
N GLU A 126 -5.31 -15.71 -18.46
CA GLU A 126 -5.53 -16.88 -19.29
C GLU A 126 -5.33 -18.13 -18.43
N LEU A 127 -6.37 -18.96 -18.33
CA LEU A 127 -6.31 -20.15 -17.49
C LEU A 127 -5.83 -21.36 -18.31
N PRO A 128 -4.96 -22.23 -17.77
CA PRO A 128 -4.28 -23.26 -18.55
C PRO A 128 -5.21 -24.38 -19.05
N ARG A 129 -6.37 -24.55 -18.40
CA ARG A 129 -7.35 -25.60 -18.71
C ARG A 129 -8.78 -25.18 -18.35
N ASP A 130 -9.74 -25.78 -19.04
CA ASP A 130 -11.14 -25.79 -18.63
C ASP A 130 -11.27 -26.37 -17.22
N GLY A 131 -12.17 -25.82 -16.40
CA GLY A 131 -12.44 -26.38 -15.08
C GLY A 131 -13.05 -25.40 -14.10
N LYS A 132 -13.18 -25.86 -12.85
CA LYS A 132 -13.60 -25.02 -11.73
C LYS A 132 -12.37 -24.43 -11.05
N TYR A 133 -12.45 -23.15 -10.73
CA TYR A 133 -11.43 -22.42 -10.00
C TYR A 133 -12.08 -21.71 -8.82
N ALA A 134 -11.46 -21.83 -7.64
CA ALA A 134 -11.73 -20.95 -6.53
C ALA A 134 -11.11 -19.60 -6.86
N VAL A 135 -11.96 -18.57 -6.93
CA VAL A 135 -11.54 -17.19 -7.22
C VAL A 135 -11.43 -16.46 -5.90
N ARG A 136 -10.28 -15.85 -5.65
CA ARG A 136 -9.97 -15.15 -4.40
C ARG A 136 -9.46 -13.74 -4.68
N LEU A 137 -9.84 -12.82 -3.80
CA LEU A 137 -9.36 -11.44 -3.79
C LEU A 137 -8.38 -11.27 -2.64
N ALA A 138 -7.19 -10.75 -2.93
CA ALA A 138 -6.28 -10.25 -1.92
C ALA A 138 -6.63 -8.79 -1.58
N TYR A 139 -6.53 -8.42 -0.30
CA TYR A 139 -6.58 -7.02 0.12
C TYR A 139 -5.98 -6.82 1.52
N ALA A 140 -5.42 -5.63 1.75
CA ALA A 140 -5.00 -5.19 3.07
C ALA A 140 -6.20 -4.64 3.88
N PRO A 141 -6.59 -5.27 5.00
CA PRO A 141 -7.77 -4.87 5.77
C PRO A 141 -7.56 -3.56 6.54
N GLY A 142 -8.67 -2.92 6.95
CA GLY A 142 -8.62 -1.75 7.84
C GLY A 142 -9.97 -1.12 8.13
N GLU A 143 -10.09 -0.44 9.26
CA GLU A 143 -11.36 0.15 9.72
C GLU A 143 -11.94 1.19 8.76
N ASN A 144 -11.09 1.90 8.02
CA ASN A 144 -11.50 2.90 7.02
C ASN A 144 -11.77 2.31 5.63
N ARG A 145 -11.74 0.98 5.46
CA ARG A 145 -12.08 0.34 4.19
C ARG A 145 -13.59 0.25 3.98
N ALA A 146 -14.01 0.12 2.74
CA ALA A 146 -15.40 -0.09 2.40
C ALA A 146 -15.89 -1.46 2.91
N ALA A 147 -17.07 -1.44 3.52
CA ALA A 147 -17.79 -2.63 3.97
C ALA A 147 -18.52 -3.37 2.81
N ASN A 148 -18.59 -2.73 1.65
CA ASN A 148 -19.46 -3.12 0.54
C ASN A 148 -18.76 -2.95 -0.82
N THR A 149 -17.45 -3.17 -0.88
CA THR A 149 -16.67 -3.13 -2.13
C THR A 149 -17.31 -4.06 -3.16
N ARG A 150 -17.63 -3.53 -4.35
CA ARG A 150 -18.26 -4.34 -5.40
C ARG A 150 -17.21 -5.09 -6.19
N VAL A 151 -17.39 -6.40 -6.31
CA VAL A 151 -16.51 -7.26 -7.09
C VAL A 151 -17.34 -8.04 -8.10
N ILE A 152 -16.93 -8.04 -9.37
CA ILE A 152 -17.61 -8.75 -10.45
C ILE A 152 -16.69 -9.84 -10.96
N VAL A 153 -17.11 -11.10 -10.87
CA VAL A 153 -16.39 -12.25 -11.42
C VAL A 153 -17.08 -12.66 -12.72
N ARG A 154 -16.40 -12.54 -13.85
CA ARG A 154 -16.90 -13.02 -15.15
C ARG A 154 -16.36 -14.43 -15.39
N HIS A 155 -17.27 -15.37 -15.60
CA HIS A 155 -16.98 -16.80 -15.72
C HIS A 155 -17.82 -17.42 -16.85
N ALA A 156 -17.64 -18.71 -17.14
CA ALA A 156 -18.29 -19.37 -18.28
C ALA A 156 -19.82 -19.42 -18.20
N GLY A 157 -20.40 -19.15 -17.03
CA GLY A 157 -21.85 -19.14 -16.78
C GLY A 157 -22.46 -17.73 -16.74
N GLY A 158 -21.67 -16.68 -17.01
CA GLY A 158 -22.10 -15.29 -16.93
C GLY A 158 -21.22 -14.46 -16.00
N ALA A 159 -21.84 -13.56 -15.22
CA ALA A 159 -21.15 -12.74 -14.25
C ALA A 159 -21.80 -12.88 -12.87
N ALA A 160 -20.97 -13.05 -11.84
CA ALA A 160 -21.37 -13.03 -10.45
C ALA A 160 -20.95 -11.70 -9.82
N GLU A 161 -21.88 -11.03 -9.15
CA GLU A 161 -21.61 -9.79 -8.43
C GLU A 161 -21.63 -10.02 -6.93
N LEU A 162 -20.57 -9.56 -6.26
CA LEU A 162 -20.36 -9.75 -4.84
C LEU A 162 -20.10 -8.41 -4.15
N ARG A 163 -20.37 -8.37 -2.84
CA ARG A 163 -20.01 -7.29 -1.94
C ARG A 163 -19.03 -7.82 -0.90
N VAL A 164 -17.85 -7.20 -0.83
CA VAL A 164 -16.78 -7.61 0.07
C VAL A 164 -16.58 -6.53 1.15
N ASP A 165 -16.63 -6.98 2.42
CA ASP A 165 -16.29 -6.14 3.57
C ASP A 165 -14.77 -6.15 3.80
N GLN A 166 -14.09 -5.12 3.31
CA GLN A 166 -12.64 -5.01 3.39
C GLN A 166 -12.13 -4.50 4.75
N ARG A 167 -13.02 -4.31 5.72
CA ARG A 167 -12.63 -3.99 7.10
C ARG A 167 -12.21 -5.24 7.85
N LYS A 168 -12.76 -6.39 7.46
CA LYS A 168 -12.49 -7.69 8.08
C LYS A 168 -11.15 -8.23 7.61
N THR A 169 -10.46 -8.93 8.50
CA THR A 169 -9.24 -9.65 8.10
C THR A 169 -9.63 -10.83 7.20
N PRO A 170 -9.04 -10.96 5.99
CA PRO A 170 -9.28 -12.11 5.15
C PRO A 170 -8.92 -13.44 5.85
N PRO A 171 -9.71 -14.52 5.66
CA PRO A 171 -9.52 -15.76 6.41
C PRO A 171 -8.30 -16.58 5.99
N ILE A 172 -7.79 -16.41 4.77
CA ILE A 172 -6.66 -17.18 4.24
C ILE A 172 -5.40 -16.32 4.37
N ASP A 173 -4.51 -16.70 5.30
CA ASP A 173 -3.24 -16.02 5.62
C ASP A 173 -3.36 -14.54 6.01
N GLY A 174 -4.57 -14.06 6.33
CA GLY A 174 -4.83 -12.64 6.53
C GLY A 174 -4.84 -11.82 5.24
N LEU A 175 -4.72 -12.47 4.07
CA LEU A 175 -4.51 -11.85 2.76
C LEU A 175 -5.69 -12.07 1.81
N LEU A 176 -6.15 -13.32 1.67
CA LEU A 176 -7.09 -13.74 0.63
C LEU A 176 -8.49 -14.00 1.20
N ILE A 177 -9.51 -13.48 0.53
CA ILE A 177 -10.91 -13.88 0.72
C ILE A 177 -11.39 -14.66 -0.49
N GLU A 178 -12.12 -15.75 -0.27
CA GLU A 178 -12.76 -16.49 -1.35
C GLU A 178 -14.04 -15.80 -1.80
N LEU A 179 -14.12 -15.49 -3.09
CA LEU A 179 -15.31 -14.92 -3.74
C LEU A 179 -16.30 -16.02 -4.18
N GLY A 180 -15.79 -17.24 -4.36
CA GLY A 180 -16.56 -18.41 -4.75
C GLY A 180 -15.80 -19.31 -5.72
N VAL A 181 -16.45 -20.41 -6.10
CA VAL A 181 -15.93 -21.36 -7.08
C VAL A 181 -16.72 -21.22 -8.37
N PHE A 182 -16.03 -20.94 -9.47
CA PHE A 182 -16.66 -20.69 -10.77
C PHE A 182 -16.04 -21.54 -11.86
N SER A 183 -16.83 -21.85 -12.89
CA SER A 183 -16.37 -22.60 -14.07
C SER A 183 -15.77 -21.65 -15.10
N PHE A 184 -14.60 -21.98 -15.63
CA PHE A 184 -13.91 -21.23 -16.68
C PHE A 184 -13.56 -22.13 -17.87
N LYS A 185 -13.39 -21.48 -19.02
CA LYS A 185 -12.94 -22.11 -20.27
C LYS A 185 -11.55 -21.58 -20.62
N LYS A 186 -10.63 -22.46 -21.01
CA LYS A 186 -9.29 -22.09 -21.49
C LYS A 186 -9.35 -21.11 -22.66
N SER A 187 -10.36 -21.25 -23.51
CA SER A 187 -10.55 -20.40 -24.69
C SER A 187 -11.05 -18.98 -24.39
N LEU A 188 -11.42 -18.68 -23.13
CA LEU A 188 -11.95 -17.38 -22.73
C LEU A 188 -11.10 -16.80 -21.59
N PRO A 189 -10.93 -15.47 -21.55
CA PRO A 189 -10.25 -14.84 -20.44
C PRO A 189 -11.05 -14.99 -19.14
N ALA A 190 -10.35 -15.24 -18.04
CA ALA A 190 -10.90 -15.14 -16.71
C ALA A 190 -10.75 -13.69 -16.22
N GLU A 191 -11.84 -13.07 -15.81
CA GLU A 191 -11.85 -11.65 -15.47
C GLU A 191 -12.52 -11.40 -14.11
N VAL A 192 -11.87 -10.56 -13.30
CA VAL A 192 -12.44 -10.05 -12.05
C VAL A 192 -12.26 -8.54 -12.01
N GLU A 193 -13.35 -7.82 -11.78
CA GLU A 193 -13.37 -6.36 -11.70
C GLU A 193 -13.71 -5.91 -10.29
N VAL A 194 -12.82 -5.13 -9.67
CA VAL A 194 -13.06 -4.45 -8.38
C VAL A 194 -13.54 -3.02 -8.68
N ARG A 195 -14.65 -2.60 -8.08
CA ARG A 195 -15.28 -1.29 -8.34
C ARG A 195 -15.63 -0.54 -7.06
N ASN A 196 -15.62 0.79 -7.15
CA ASN A 196 -15.99 1.67 -6.04
C ASN A 196 -17.42 2.24 -6.09
N ASN A 197 -18.29 1.69 -6.94
CA ASN A 197 -19.70 2.11 -7.04
C ASN A 197 -20.45 1.91 -5.71
N GLY A 198 -20.83 3.03 -5.09
CA GLY A 198 -21.56 3.06 -3.82
C GLY A 198 -20.73 2.55 -2.63
N ALA A 199 -19.40 2.56 -2.73
CA ALA A 199 -18.52 2.16 -1.64
C ALA A 199 -18.62 3.16 -0.47
N ASN A 200 -18.71 2.64 0.76
CA ASN A 200 -18.85 3.44 1.99
C ASN A 200 -17.51 3.63 2.75
N GLY A 201 -16.39 3.51 2.04
CA GLY A 201 -15.04 3.66 2.56
C GLY A 201 -14.00 3.44 1.46
N HIS A 202 -12.73 3.35 1.82
CA HIS A 202 -11.67 3.08 0.85
C HIS A 202 -11.82 1.71 0.20
N VAL A 203 -11.80 1.66 -1.13
CA VAL A 203 -11.71 0.40 -1.87
C VAL A 203 -10.26 0.06 -2.12
N ILE A 204 -9.88 -1.16 -1.76
CA ILE A 204 -8.54 -1.73 -1.97
C ILE A 204 -8.59 -2.76 -3.10
N ALA A 205 -7.60 -2.71 -3.99
CA ALA A 205 -7.38 -3.72 -5.01
C ALA A 205 -5.90 -4.13 -4.99
N ASP A 206 -5.62 -5.36 -4.58
CA ASP A 206 -4.28 -5.92 -4.50
C ASP A 206 -4.11 -6.97 -5.62
N ALA A 207 -4.53 -8.22 -5.39
CA ALA A 207 -4.38 -9.27 -6.39
C ALA A 207 -5.63 -10.15 -6.51
N ILE A 208 -5.75 -10.86 -7.63
CA ILE A 208 -6.74 -11.92 -7.83
C ILE A 208 -6.02 -13.25 -8.02
N GLN A 209 -6.47 -14.28 -7.30
CA GLN A 209 -6.01 -15.65 -7.45
C GLN A 209 -7.12 -16.52 -8.05
N TRP A 210 -6.79 -17.23 -9.12
CA TRP A 210 -7.57 -18.35 -9.65
C TRP A 210 -6.87 -19.65 -9.27
N ARG A 211 -7.34 -20.29 -8.20
CA ARG A 211 -6.82 -21.58 -7.74
C ARG A 211 -7.66 -22.71 -8.34
N PRO A 212 -7.08 -23.64 -9.12
CA PRO A 212 -7.81 -24.82 -9.59
C PRO A 212 -8.43 -25.57 -8.41
N VAL A 213 -9.72 -25.93 -8.52
CA VAL A 213 -10.31 -26.92 -7.62
C VAL A 213 -10.02 -28.27 -8.24
N GLU A 214 -9.29 -29.13 -7.55
CA GLU A 214 -9.01 -30.48 -8.03
C GLU A 214 -10.32 -31.22 -8.36
N LYS A 215 -10.27 -32.03 -9.41
CA LYS A 215 -11.06 -33.25 -9.50
C LYS A 215 -10.12 -34.39 -9.18
#